data_AF-A0A379B5L5-F1
#
_entry.id   AF-A0A379B5L5-F1
#
_cell.length_a   1.000
_cell.length_b   1.000
_cell.length_c   1.000
_cell.angle_alpha   90.00
_cell.angle_beta   90.00
_cell.angle_gamma   90.00
#
_symmetry.space_group_name_H-M   'P 1'
#
loop_
_entity.id
_entity.type
_entity.pdbx_description
1 polymer ?
#
loop_
_entity_poly.entity_id
_entity_poly.type
_entity_poly.pdbx_seq_one_letter_code
_entity_poly.pdbx_strand_id
1 'polypeptide(L)'
;MLNIKKYGWEATLLILVILEVLGFGLINPRMLDLNVLLYSTSDFIYIGMLALPLTVVIVSGGMDISFGSTVGLCAILLGVLFKSDLSLTFAIPFTFVIGILCGLINASLIIYTKVNPLIITLGTMYLFGGRVIIIWFRRSNRL
;
A
#
# COMPACT_ATOMS: atom_id res chain seq x y z
N MET A 1 -15.17 -23.00 30.38
CA MET A 1 -14.44 -21.73 30.63
C MET A 1 -13.32 -21.63 29.60
N LEU A 2 -13.51 -20.84 28.54
CA LEU A 2 -12.55 -20.72 27.43
C LEU A 2 -11.25 -20.08 27.93
N ASN A 3 -10.11 -20.72 27.69
CA ASN A 3 -8.79 -20.27 28.13
C ASN A 3 -8.26 -19.15 27.22
N ILE A 4 -8.85 -17.95 27.36
CA ILE A 4 -8.62 -16.76 26.53
C ILE A 4 -7.19 -16.19 26.68
N LYS A 5 -6.41 -16.63 27.66
CA LYS A 5 -5.10 -16.03 28.00
C LYS A 5 -3.96 -16.27 26.99
N LYS A 6 -4.08 -17.23 26.06
CA LYS A 6 -2.98 -17.60 25.14
C LYS A 6 -3.10 -17.01 23.72
N TYR A 7 -4.29 -16.54 23.33
CA TYR A 7 -4.60 -15.96 22.02
C TYR A 7 -5.39 -14.65 22.15
N GLY A 8 -5.03 -13.83 23.15
CA GLY A 8 -5.85 -12.69 23.53
C GLY A 8 -5.99 -11.65 22.42
N TRP A 9 -4.94 -11.44 21.62
CA TRP A 9 -4.94 -10.41 20.59
C TRP A 9 -5.63 -10.89 19.30
N GLU A 10 -5.42 -12.14 18.90
CA GLU A 10 -6.11 -12.75 17.76
C GLU A 10 -7.61 -12.84 18.01
N ALA A 11 -8.00 -13.30 19.22
CA ALA A 11 -9.40 -13.34 19.62
C ALA A 11 -10.02 -11.93 19.68
N THR A 12 -9.27 -10.94 20.17
CA THR A 12 -9.74 -9.54 20.20
C THR A 12 -9.99 -9.02 18.79
N LEU A 13 -9.06 -9.21 17.86
CA LEU A 13 -9.22 -8.78 16.47
C LEU A 13 -10.40 -9.47 15.79
N LEU A 14 -10.56 -10.77 16.01
CA LEU A 14 -11.64 -11.56 15.41
C LEU A 14 -13.01 -11.12 15.95
N ILE A 15 -13.12 -10.89 17.26
CA ILE A 15 -14.33 -10.33 17.88
C ILE A 15 -14.61 -8.94 17.33
N LEU A 16 -13.59 -8.09 17.19
CA LEU A 16 -13.73 -6.72 16.68
C LEU A 16 -14.26 -6.71 15.24
N VAL A 17 -13.71 -7.57 14.36
CA VAL A 17 -14.19 -7.73 12.98
C VAL A 17 -15.65 -8.21 12.95
N ILE A 18 -16.02 -9.20 13.78
CA ILE A 18 -17.41 -9.67 13.86
C ILE A 18 -18.35 -8.54 14.30
N LEU A 19 -17.96 -7.79 15.32
CA LEU A 19 -18.75 -6.66 15.83
C LEU A 19 -18.90 -5.55 14.77
N GLU A 20 -17.85 -5.28 14.00
CA GLU A 20 -17.87 -4.29 12.93
C GLU A 20 -18.83 -4.70 11.80
N VAL A 21 -18.72 -5.94 11.32
CA VAL A 21 -19.59 -6.48 10.25
C VAL A 21 -21.06 -6.51 10.69
N LEU A 22 -21.34 -6.97 11.90
CA LEU A 22 -22.71 -6.99 12.42
C LEU A 22 -23.23 -5.59 12.73
N GLY A 23 -22.42 -4.73 13.32
CA GLY A 23 -22.79 -3.35 13.64
C GLY A 23 -23.17 -2.54 12.41
N PHE A 24 -22.33 -2.55 11.37
CA PHE A 24 -22.65 -1.89 10.11
C PHE A 24 -23.74 -2.62 9.31
N GLY A 25 -23.80 -3.95 9.40
CA GLY A 25 -24.84 -4.74 8.75
C GLY A 25 -26.25 -4.49 9.29
N LEU A 26 -26.38 -4.21 10.59
CA LEU A 26 -27.65 -3.83 11.22
C LEU A 26 -28.11 -2.43 10.81
N ILE A 27 -27.17 -1.51 10.56
CA ILE A 27 -27.47 -0.14 10.11
C ILE A 27 -27.78 -0.12 8.61
N ASN A 28 -27.08 -0.94 7.81
CA ASN A 28 -27.27 -1.03 6.36
C ASN A 28 -27.28 -2.50 5.88
N PRO A 29 -28.46 -3.09 5.65
CA PRO A 29 -28.60 -4.49 5.23
C PRO A 29 -27.88 -4.83 3.91
N ARG A 30 -27.65 -3.85 3.03
CA ARG A 30 -26.89 -4.06 1.80
C ARG A 30 -25.43 -4.43 2.05
N MET A 31 -24.88 -4.06 3.20
CA MET A 31 -23.49 -4.39 3.54
C MET A 31 -23.29 -5.88 3.84
N LEU A 32 -24.35 -6.58 4.26
CA LEU A 32 -24.35 -8.04 4.48
C LEU A 32 -24.66 -8.84 3.21
N ASP A 33 -24.96 -8.17 2.08
CA ASP A 33 -25.15 -8.84 0.80
C ASP A 33 -23.83 -9.50 0.38
N LEU A 34 -23.91 -10.77 0.00
CA LEU A 34 -22.76 -11.58 -0.39
C LEU A 34 -22.00 -10.95 -1.56
N ASN A 35 -22.71 -10.28 -2.48
CA ASN A 35 -22.08 -9.58 -3.60
C ASN A 35 -21.24 -8.40 -3.11
N VAL A 36 -21.77 -7.59 -2.19
CA VAL A 36 -21.07 -6.41 -1.66
C VAL A 36 -19.83 -6.83 -0.87
N LEU A 37 -19.92 -7.92 -0.09
CA LEU A 37 -18.78 -8.47 0.64
C LEU A 37 -17.68 -8.98 -0.29
N LEU A 38 -18.06 -9.67 -1.39
CA LEU A 38 -17.10 -10.17 -2.37
C LEU A 38 -16.44 -9.05 -3.19
N TYR A 39 -17.19 -8.03 -3.61
CA TYR A 39 -16.63 -6.87 -4.31
C TYR A 39 -15.71 -6.07 -3.40
N SER A 40 -16.12 -5.81 -2.14
CA SER A 40 -15.29 -5.13 -1.15
C SER A 40 -13.96 -5.88 -0.92
N THR A 41 -14.01 -7.21 -0.76
CA THR A 41 -12.78 -8.01 -0.62
C THR A 41 -11.87 -7.90 -1.84
N SER A 42 -12.46 -7.87 -3.05
CA SER A 42 -11.72 -7.70 -4.30
C SER A 42 -11.00 -6.36 -4.39
N ASP A 43 -11.60 -5.30 -3.84
CA ASP A 43 -10.96 -3.99 -3.74
C ASP A 43 -9.75 -4.01 -2.79
N PHE A 44 -9.72 -4.87 -1.77
CA PHE A 44 -8.56 -4.98 -0.85
C PHE A 44 -7.45 -5.90 -1.35
N ILE A 45 -7.65 -6.67 -2.42
CA ILE A 45 -6.67 -7.64 -2.93
C ILE A 45 -5.31 -6.99 -3.26
N TYR A 46 -5.29 -5.74 -3.74
CA TYR A 46 -4.02 -5.06 -4.05
C TYR A 46 -3.15 -4.86 -2.80
N ILE A 47 -3.75 -4.58 -1.63
CA ILE A 47 -3.00 -4.47 -0.36
C ILE A 47 -2.45 -5.84 0.03
N GLY A 48 -3.25 -6.90 -0.13
CA GLY A 48 -2.81 -8.28 0.09
C GLY A 48 -1.62 -8.68 -0.79
N MET A 49 -1.66 -8.32 -2.08
CA MET A 49 -0.54 -8.54 -3.00
C MET A 49 0.73 -7.81 -2.59
N LEU A 50 0.63 -6.62 -1.98
CA LEU A 50 1.78 -5.89 -1.45
C LEU A 50 2.30 -6.47 -0.13
N ALA A 51 1.42 -7.04 0.71
CA ALA A 51 1.80 -7.63 1.99
C ALA A 51 2.70 -8.88 1.84
N LEU A 52 2.50 -9.68 0.79
CA LEU A 52 3.30 -10.89 0.53
C LEU A 52 4.82 -10.60 0.40
N PRO A 53 5.29 -9.71 -0.52
CA PRO A 53 6.70 -9.38 -0.61
C PRO A 53 7.21 -8.60 0.62
N LEU A 54 6.39 -7.75 1.23
CA LEU A 54 6.76 -7.05 2.47
C LEU A 54 7.03 -8.01 3.63
N THR A 55 6.33 -9.14 3.69
CA THR A 55 6.57 -10.18 4.70
C THR A 55 8.00 -10.73 4.61
N VAL A 56 8.51 -10.94 3.39
CA VAL A 56 9.90 -11.38 3.17
C VAL A 56 10.89 -10.34 3.70
N VAL A 57 10.63 -9.05 3.49
CA VAL A 57 11.45 -7.95 4.02
C VAL A 57 11.45 -7.96 5.55
N ILE A 58 10.29 -8.12 6.19
CA ILE A 58 10.17 -8.15 7.65
C ILE A 58 10.90 -9.36 8.24
N VAL A 59 10.71 -10.54 7.66
CA VAL A 59 11.37 -11.78 8.11
C VAL A 59 12.89 -11.69 7.97
N SER A 60 13.40 -10.96 6.96
CA SER A 60 14.84 -10.70 6.81
C SER A 60 15.42 -9.74 7.87
N GLY A 61 14.60 -9.23 8.79
CA GLY A 61 14.99 -8.23 9.80
C GLY A 61 14.94 -6.79 9.29
N GLY A 62 14.40 -6.58 8.09
CA GLY A 62 14.17 -5.27 7.50
C GLY A 62 12.80 -4.69 7.86
N MET A 63 12.58 -3.44 7.47
CA MET A 63 11.27 -2.80 7.48
C MET A 63 11.16 -1.93 6.24
N ASP A 64 10.00 -1.94 5.58
CA ASP A 64 9.68 -1.03 4.49
C ASP A 64 8.39 -0.28 4.79
N ILE A 65 8.54 0.97 5.24
CA ILE A 65 7.45 1.91 5.51
C ILE A 65 7.13 2.74 4.25
N SER A 66 8.06 2.78 3.28
CA SER A 66 7.97 3.64 2.09
C SER A 66 7.02 3.14 1.01
N PHE A 67 6.51 1.90 1.13
CA PHE A 67 5.65 1.26 0.13
C PHE A 67 4.42 2.13 -0.23
N GLY A 68 3.81 2.79 0.76
CA GLY A 68 2.65 3.67 0.54
C GLY A 68 2.99 4.86 -0.38
N SER A 69 4.15 5.48 -0.16
CA SER A 69 4.64 6.58 -0.99
C SER A 69 5.02 6.13 -2.40
N THR A 70 5.60 4.94 -2.53
CA THR A 70 5.94 4.33 -3.82
C THR A 70 4.67 4.02 -4.64
N VAL A 71 3.65 3.43 -4.02
CA VAL A 71 2.34 3.18 -4.67
C VAL A 71 1.70 4.50 -5.09
N GLY A 72 1.69 5.51 -4.21
CA GLY A 72 1.18 6.85 -4.53
C GLY A 72 1.93 7.49 -5.71
N LEU A 73 3.26 7.35 -5.77
CA LEU A 73 4.07 7.84 -6.88
C LEU A 73 3.69 7.17 -8.19
N CYS A 74 3.62 5.84 -8.21
CA CYS A 74 3.21 5.09 -9.40
C CYS A 74 1.79 5.48 -9.87
N ALA A 75 0.85 5.64 -8.93
CA ALA A 75 -0.53 6.02 -9.24
C ALA A 75 -0.61 7.42 -9.87
N ILE A 76 0.06 8.42 -9.30
CA ILE A 76 0.08 9.78 -9.88
C ILE A 76 0.82 9.78 -11.22
N LEU A 77 1.94 9.08 -11.32
CA LEU A 77 2.72 9.00 -12.54
C LEU A 77 1.88 8.41 -13.70
N LEU A 78 1.16 7.31 -13.43
CA LEU A 78 0.26 6.69 -14.41
C LEU A 78 -0.84 7.66 -14.84
N GLY A 79 -1.49 8.34 -13.89
CA GLY A 79 -2.53 9.33 -14.18
C GLY A 79 -2.02 10.53 -14.99
N VAL A 80 -0.80 10.99 -14.71
CA VAL A 80 -0.16 12.06 -15.48
C VAL A 80 0.17 11.61 -16.90
N LEU A 81 0.69 10.40 -17.07
CA LEU A 81 1.02 9.84 -18.39
C LEU A 81 -0.24 9.63 -19.24
N PHE A 82 -1.29 9.10 -18.64
CA PHE A 82 -2.58 8.93 -19.32
C PHE A 82 -3.18 10.27 -19.78
N LYS A 83 -3.08 11.32 -18.95
CA LYS A 83 -3.50 12.69 -19.31
C LYS A 83 -2.54 13.40 -20.28
N SER A 84 -1.42 12.79 -20.65
CA SER A 84 -0.50 13.32 -21.66
C SER A 84 -0.66 12.66 -23.03
N ASP A 85 -1.82 12.04 -23.27
CA ASP A 85 -2.17 11.31 -24.51
C ASP A 85 -1.24 10.12 -24.81
N LEU A 86 -0.49 9.68 -23.80
CA LEU A 86 0.40 8.53 -23.91
C LEU A 86 -0.44 7.26 -23.76
N SER A 87 -0.29 6.31 -24.68
CA SER A 87 -1.12 5.11 -24.66
C SER A 87 -0.88 4.30 -23.38
N LEU A 88 -1.96 3.70 -22.86
CA LEU A 88 -1.93 2.88 -21.65
C LEU A 88 -0.90 1.75 -21.76
N THR A 89 -0.72 1.21 -22.96
CA THR A 89 0.28 0.17 -23.28
C THR A 89 1.71 0.58 -22.95
N PHE A 90 2.07 1.85 -23.10
CA PHE A 90 3.40 2.35 -22.76
C PHE A 90 3.45 2.92 -21.34
N ALA A 91 2.37 3.51 -20.85
CA ALA A 91 2.31 4.11 -19.52
C ALA A 91 2.45 3.07 -18.40
N ILE A 92 1.80 1.90 -18.52
CA ILE A 92 1.88 0.81 -17.54
C ILE A 92 3.32 0.32 -17.34
N PRO A 93 4.03 -0.21 -18.37
CA PRO A 93 5.38 -0.73 -18.17
C PRO A 93 6.36 0.34 -17.68
N PHE A 94 6.20 1.60 -18.11
CA PHE A 94 7.01 2.71 -17.60
C PHE A 94 6.82 2.93 -16.10
N THR A 95 5.57 2.93 -15.62
CA THR A 95 5.29 3.07 -14.18
C THR A 95 5.82 1.88 -13.37
N PHE A 96 5.76 0.66 -13.91
CA PHE A 96 6.37 -0.53 -13.30
C PHE A 96 7.89 -0.38 -13.15
N VAL A 97 8.58 0.09 -14.20
CA VAL A 97 10.03 0.34 -14.15
C VAL A 97 10.37 1.35 -13.06
N ILE A 98 9.60 2.44 -12.93
CA ILE A 98 9.79 3.42 -11.85
C ILE A 98 9.60 2.79 -10.48
N GLY A 99 8.58 1.95 -10.29
CA GLY A 99 8.35 1.22 -9.03
C GLY A 99 9.52 0.30 -8.67
N ILE A 100 10.04 -0.47 -9.64
CA ILE A 100 11.22 -1.34 -9.47
C ILE A 100 12.44 -0.51 -9.07
N LEU A 101 12.67 0.63 -9.74
CA LEU A 101 13.77 1.53 -9.41
C LEU A 101 13.67 2.07 -7.98
N CYS A 102 12.47 2.43 -7.51
CA CYS A 102 12.28 2.87 -6.13
C CYS A 102 12.65 1.76 -5.12
N GLY A 103 12.22 0.53 -5.37
CA GLY A 103 12.59 -0.62 -4.55
C GLY A 103 14.10 -0.91 -4.56
N LEU A 104 14.74 -0.82 -5.73
CA LEU A 104 16.19 -0.98 -5.87
C LEU A 104 16.97 0.11 -5.13
N ILE A 105 16.49 1.35 -5.15
CA ILE A 105 17.08 2.45 -4.38
C ILE A 105 17.04 2.12 -2.88
N ASN A 106 15.89 1.68 -2.36
CA ASN A 106 15.78 1.28 -0.96
C ASN A 106 16.73 0.11 -0.62
N ALA A 107 16.71 -0.95 -1.43
CA ALA A 107 17.55 -2.12 -1.21
C ALA A 107 19.05 -1.79 -1.26
N SER A 108 19.48 -1.01 -2.25
CA SER A 108 20.88 -0.58 -2.38
C SER A 108 21.32 0.29 -1.23
N LEU A 109 20.52 1.27 -0.81
CA LEU A 109 20.84 2.13 0.34
C LEU A 109 21.02 1.29 1.62
N ILE A 110 20.14 0.31 1.86
CA ILE A 110 20.25 -0.58 3.03
C ILE A 110 21.56 -1.38 2.98
N ILE A 111 21.87 -1.98 1.83
CA ILE A 111 23.07 -2.83 1.66
C ILE A 111 24.37 -2.02 1.78
N TYR A 112 24.45 -0.84 1.15
CA TYR A 112 25.68 -0.05 1.11
C TYR A 112 25.92 0.75 2.39
N THR A 113 24.90 1.38 2.95
CA THR A 113 25.07 2.26 4.12
C THR A 113 25.09 1.50 5.44
N LYS A 114 24.54 0.27 5.48
CA LYS A 114 24.38 -0.54 6.70
C LYS A 114 23.64 0.19 7.83
N VAL A 115 22.88 1.23 7.50
CA VAL A 115 22.01 1.95 8.44
C VAL A 115 20.73 1.15 8.65
N ASN A 116 20.09 1.34 9.80
CA ASN A 116 18.81 0.70 10.10
C ASN A 116 17.79 0.96 8.97
N PRO A 117 17.17 -0.09 8.39
CA PRO A 117 16.16 0.02 7.33
C PRO A 117 15.02 0.99 7.63
N LEU A 118 14.66 1.16 8.90
CA LEU A 118 13.63 2.12 9.33
C LEU A 118 13.97 3.55 8.93
N ILE A 119 15.22 3.97 9.13
CA ILE A 119 15.65 5.35 8.86
C ILE A 119 15.67 5.60 7.36
N ILE A 120 16.17 4.63 6.59
CA ILE A 120 16.23 4.71 5.13
C ILE A 120 14.83 4.79 4.55
N THR A 121 13.93 3.92 4.98
CA THR A 121 12.57 3.85 4.43
C THR A 121 11.69 5.00 4.87
N LEU A 122 11.88 5.55 6.07
CA LEU A 122 11.28 6.85 6.43
C LEU A 122 11.82 7.98 5.54
N GLY A 123 13.14 8.04 5.32
CA GLY A 123 13.74 9.05 4.44
C GLY A 123 13.22 8.97 3.00
N THR A 124 13.14 7.75 2.45
CA THR A 124 12.63 7.54 1.09
C THR A 124 11.12 7.74 0.98
N MET A 125 10.35 7.44 2.04
CA MET A 125 8.93 7.81 2.14
C MET A 125 8.71 9.31 1.93
N TYR A 126 9.48 10.16 2.60
CA TYR A 126 9.40 11.62 2.42
C TYR A 126 9.89 12.07 1.04
N LEU A 127 10.95 11.46 0.50
CA LEU A 127 11.44 11.76 -0.85
C LEU A 127 10.41 11.41 -1.92
N PHE A 128 9.86 10.19 -1.90
CA PHE A 128 8.86 9.74 -2.87
C PHE A 128 7.55 10.52 -2.69
N GLY A 129 7.08 10.70 -1.46
CA GLY A 129 5.90 11.52 -1.16
C GLY A 129 6.06 12.98 -1.58
N GLY A 130 7.25 13.57 -1.42
CA GLY A 130 7.55 14.91 -1.91
C GLY A 130 7.49 14.99 -3.44
N ARG A 131 8.02 14.00 -4.16
CA ARG A 131 7.95 13.93 -5.63
C ARG A 131 6.52 13.82 -6.13
N VAL A 132 5.69 13.00 -5.48
CA VAL A 132 4.25 12.86 -5.74
C VAL A 132 3.58 14.24 -5.70
N ILE A 133 3.77 14.97 -4.61
CA ILE A 133 3.17 16.30 -4.38
C ILE A 133 3.61 17.30 -5.45
N ILE A 134 4.91 17.32 -5.78
CA ILE A 134 5.45 18.25 -6.79
C ILE A 134 4.88 17.96 -8.18
N ILE A 135 4.84 16.69 -8.58
CA ILE A 135 4.31 16.27 -9.88
C ILE A 135 2.83 16.64 -9.97
N TRP A 136 2.07 16.33 -8.91
CA TRP A 136 0.65 16.62 -8.84
C TRP A 136 0.37 18.12 -8.87
N PHE A 137 1.05 18.91 -8.03
CA PHE A 137 0.89 20.36 -7.98
C PHE A 137 1.25 21.04 -9.30
N ARG A 138 2.37 20.63 -9.93
CA ARG A 138 2.79 21.16 -11.24
C ARG A 138 1.74 20.90 -12.34
N ARG A 139 1.00 19.79 -12.27
CA ARG A 139 -0.05 19.47 -13.24
C ARG A 139 -1.38 20.14 -12.89
N SER A 140 -1.72 20.26 -11.61
CA SER A 140 -2.90 20.97 -11.13
C SER A 140 -2.88 22.44 -11.54
N ASN A 141 -1.73 23.11 -11.39
CA ASN A 141 -1.57 24.52 -11.73
C ASN A 141 -1.51 24.83 -13.25
N ARG A 142 -1.66 23.80 -14.11
CA ARG A 142 -1.71 23.92 -15.58
C ARG A 142 -3.11 23.62 -16.14
N LEU A 143 -4.09 23.38 -15.28
CA LEU A 143 -5.51 23.20 -15.62
C LEU A 143 -6.26 24.45 -15.19
#